data_AF-A0A353H573-F1
#
_entry.id   AF-A0A353H573-F1
#
_cell.length_a   1.000
_cell.length_b   1.000
_cell.length_c   1.000
_cell.angle_alpha   90.00
_cell.angle_beta   90.00
_cell.angle_gamma   90.00
#
_symmetry.space_group_name_H-M   'P 1'
#
loop_
_entity.id
_entity.type
_entity.pdbx_description
1 polymer ?
#
loop_
_entity_poly.entity_id
_entity_poly.type
_entity_poly.pdbx_seq_one_letter_code
_entity_poly.pdbx_strand_id
1 'polypeptide(L)'
;MGTRNHQIKVNQLSRLLIYILGHRPDEFGLVPDLDGFVVYKELIQAIHEEPGWSYVRRSHINEVLLGKNRPLFQPEENRIRVLERRWRLDFDDAARSPGRPRGKFSYGQDMDSRQKPPKILYIPVRRRAHPVVMEKGLKSSEGRYLALSAEEDMALRIGKRRDQKPVLLEIMAWDAEKEGVLLYPFGNLFLTNQIPAKYISGPPVSKEVLERRSDGGTREERVRPVASNLTPGTFSLDIARDTGRFQKTKGKKRKGWKEEARNLRKRKGR
;
A
#
# COMPACT_ATOMS: atom_id res chain seq x y z
N MET A 1 -38.19 -5.74 -4.42
CA MET A 1 -37.28 -6.87 -4.71
C MET A 1 -35.79 -6.62 -4.37
N GLY A 2 -35.34 -5.41 -4.00
CA GLY A 2 -33.90 -5.10 -3.83
C GLY A 2 -33.23 -5.49 -2.48
N THR A 3 -33.99 -5.65 -1.40
CA THR A 3 -33.43 -5.79 -0.04
C THR A 3 -32.83 -7.18 0.25
N ARG A 4 -33.48 -8.26 -0.20
CA ARG A 4 -32.97 -9.64 0.01
C ARG A 4 -31.65 -9.91 -0.71
N ASN A 5 -31.55 -9.53 -1.99
CA ASN A 5 -30.32 -9.72 -2.76
C ASN A 5 -29.15 -8.88 -2.21
N HIS A 6 -29.44 -7.68 -1.73
CA HIS A 6 -28.45 -6.84 -1.07
C HIS A 6 -27.96 -7.48 0.24
N GLN A 7 -28.88 -7.99 1.08
CA GLN A 7 -28.52 -8.66 2.34
C GLN A 7 -27.69 -9.95 2.12
N ILE A 8 -27.99 -10.73 1.07
CA ILE A 8 -27.18 -11.89 0.67
C ILE A 8 -25.76 -11.45 0.32
N LYS A 9 -25.60 -10.38 -0.48
CA LYS A 9 -24.28 -9.84 -0.84
C LYS A 9 -23.50 -9.33 0.37
N VAL A 10 -24.16 -8.66 1.32
CA VAL A 10 -23.53 -8.19 2.57
C VAL A 10 -23.07 -9.37 3.43
N ASN A 11 -23.88 -10.42 3.56
CA ASN A 11 -23.51 -11.63 4.30
C ASN A 11 -22.33 -12.37 3.64
N GLN A 12 -22.33 -12.50 2.32
CA GLN A 12 -21.21 -13.07 1.58
C GLN A 12 -19.93 -12.23 1.74
N LEU A 13 -20.04 -10.90 1.70
CA LEU A 13 -18.90 -10.00 1.93
C LEU A 13 -18.34 -10.17 3.33
N SER A 14 -19.21 -10.31 4.34
CA SER A 14 -18.79 -10.55 5.71
C SER A 14 -18.02 -11.86 5.86
N ARG A 15 -18.48 -12.95 5.23
CA ARG A 15 -17.77 -14.24 5.21
C ARG A 15 -16.41 -14.13 4.52
N LEU A 16 -16.36 -13.42 3.39
CA LEU A 16 -15.11 -13.15 2.68
C LEU A 16 -14.13 -12.35 3.54
N LEU A 17 -14.58 -11.30 4.23
CA LEU A 17 -13.75 -10.50 5.13
C LEU A 17 -13.19 -11.32 6.29
N ILE A 18 -14.00 -12.20 6.88
CA ILE A 18 -13.56 -13.13 7.93
C ILE A 18 -12.50 -14.09 7.39
N TYR A 19 -12.69 -14.61 6.17
CA TYR A 19 -11.72 -15.49 5.53
C TYR A 19 -10.39 -14.78 5.27
N ILE A 20 -10.42 -13.61 4.62
CA ILE A 20 -9.22 -12.83 4.29
C ILE A 20 -8.46 -12.45 5.55
N LEU A 21 -9.14 -11.88 6.55
CA LEU A 21 -8.48 -11.31 7.73
C LEU A 21 -8.20 -12.34 8.83
N GLY A 22 -9.00 -13.40 8.92
CA GLY A 22 -8.91 -14.40 10.00
C GLY A 22 -8.26 -15.71 9.59
N HIS A 23 -8.36 -16.11 8.31
CA HIS A 23 -7.92 -17.42 7.85
C HIS A 23 -6.69 -17.37 6.95
N ARG A 24 -6.71 -16.64 5.82
CA ARG A 24 -5.61 -16.67 4.83
C ARG A 24 -5.39 -15.33 4.15
N PRO A 25 -4.81 -14.33 4.84
CA PRO A 25 -4.44 -13.05 4.23
C PRO A 25 -3.35 -13.18 3.14
N ASP A 26 -2.51 -14.20 3.24
CA ASP A 26 -1.41 -14.49 2.32
C ASP A 26 -1.91 -14.78 0.89
N GLU A 27 -3.02 -15.50 0.72
CA GLU A 27 -3.62 -15.80 -0.59
C GLU A 27 -4.04 -14.54 -1.35
N PHE A 28 -4.34 -13.49 -0.61
CA PHE A 28 -4.73 -12.20 -1.17
C PHE A 28 -3.55 -11.24 -1.24
N GLY A 29 -2.32 -11.67 -0.96
CA GLY A 29 -1.16 -10.77 -1.02
C GLY A 29 -1.21 -9.65 0.02
N LEU A 30 -1.93 -9.86 1.12
CA LEU A 30 -2.06 -8.89 2.21
C LEU A 30 -1.12 -9.28 3.34
N VAL A 31 -0.41 -8.30 3.88
CA VAL A 31 0.45 -8.47 5.06
C VAL A 31 -0.15 -7.67 6.20
N PRO A 32 -0.83 -8.32 7.15
CA PRO A 32 -1.30 -7.65 8.35
C PRO A 32 -0.14 -7.18 9.23
N ASP A 33 -0.43 -6.21 10.08
CA ASP A 33 0.47 -5.77 11.15
C ASP A 33 0.53 -6.82 12.29
N LEU A 34 1.43 -6.65 13.27
CA LEU A 34 1.57 -7.51 14.46
C LEU A 34 0.22 -7.72 15.18
N ASP A 35 -0.52 -6.63 15.34
CA ASP A 35 -1.86 -6.61 15.93
C ASP A 35 -2.96 -7.16 15.03
N GLY A 36 -2.61 -7.49 13.79
CA GLY A 36 -3.44 -8.09 12.77
C GLY A 36 -4.29 -7.13 11.97
N PHE A 37 -3.93 -5.85 11.99
CA PHE A 37 -4.62 -4.83 11.21
C PHE A 37 -4.17 -4.82 9.75
N VAL A 38 -5.13 -4.61 8.85
CA VAL A 38 -4.91 -4.38 7.43
C VAL A 38 -5.51 -3.03 7.05
N VAL A 39 -4.81 -2.28 6.20
CA VAL A 39 -5.26 -0.97 5.71
C VAL A 39 -6.45 -1.16 4.74
N TYR A 40 -7.52 -0.39 4.90
CA TYR A 40 -8.71 -0.53 4.04
C TYR A 40 -8.42 -0.39 2.56
N LYS A 41 -7.50 0.51 2.20
CA LYS A 41 -7.11 0.71 0.80
C LYS A 41 -6.56 -0.58 0.19
N GLU A 42 -5.65 -1.26 0.89
CA GLU A 42 -5.04 -2.50 0.41
C GLU A 42 -6.06 -3.63 0.41
N LEU A 43 -6.90 -3.72 1.45
CA LEU A 43 -7.98 -4.71 1.54
C LEU A 43 -9.00 -4.58 0.40
N ILE A 44 -9.48 -3.36 0.13
CA ILE A 44 -10.44 -3.11 -0.96
C ILE A 44 -9.82 -3.45 -2.31
N GLN A 45 -8.55 -3.06 -2.53
CA GLN A 45 -7.83 -3.40 -3.76
C GLN A 45 -7.69 -4.92 -3.94
N ALA A 46 -7.38 -5.65 -2.86
CA ALA A 46 -7.31 -7.11 -2.91
C ALA A 46 -8.68 -7.74 -3.22
N ILE A 47 -9.75 -7.25 -2.59
CA ILE A 47 -11.12 -7.73 -2.85
C ILE A 47 -11.55 -7.45 -4.30
N HIS A 48 -11.10 -6.35 -4.91
CA HIS A 48 -11.44 -6.03 -6.31
C HIS A 48 -10.87 -7.00 -7.33
N GLU A 49 -9.79 -7.70 -6.98
CA GLU A 49 -9.20 -8.73 -7.84
C GLU A 49 -10.06 -10.01 -7.89
N GLU A 50 -10.90 -10.22 -6.88
CA GLU A 50 -11.75 -11.40 -6.81
C GLU A 50 -12.96 -11.29 -7.74
N PRO A 51 -13.31 -12.37 -8.45
CA PRO A 51 -14.39 -12.36 -9.42
C PRO A 51 -15.71 -12.01 -8.74
N GLY A 52 -16.40 -11.02 -9.29
CA GLY A 52 -17.70 -10.56 -8.78
C GLY A 52 -17.62 -9.55 -7.62
N TRP A 53 -16.43 -9.16 -7.16
CA TRP A 53 -16.27 -8.26 -6.00
C TRP A 53 -15.69 -6.87 -6.36
N SER A 54 -15.48 -6.57 -7.64
CA SER A 54 -14.97 -5.28 -8.13
C SER A 54 -15.82 -4.05 -7.76
N TYR A 55 -17.11 -4.24 -7.45
CA TYR A 55 -18.01 -3.16 -7.04
C TYR A 55 -17.88 -2.77 -5.55
N VAL A 56 -17.14 -3.54 -4.75
CA VAL A 56 -17.02 -3.32 -3.30
C VAL A 56 -16.41 -1.94 -3.02
N ARG A 57 -16.91 -1.27 -2.01
CA ARG A 57 -16.45 0.08 -1.60
C ARG A 57 -16.40 0.12 -0.09
N ARG A 58 -15.78 1.16 0.45
CA ARG A 58 -15.75 1.43 1.89
C ARG A 58 -17.17 1.41 2.50
N SER A 59 -18.18 1.93 1.78
CA SER A 59 -19.58 1.90 2.20
C SER A 59 -20.11 0.49 2.42
N HIS A 60 -19.85 -0.43 1.51
CA HIS A 60 -20.28 -1.83 1.63
C HIS A 60 -19.62 -2.55 2.82
N ILE A 61 -18.35 -2.23 3.11
CA ILE A 61 -17.68 -2.73 4.33
C ILE A 61 -18.33 -2.13 5.57
N ASN A 62 -18.70 -0.85 5.56
CA ASN A 62 -19.38 -0.21 6.67
C ASN A 62 -20.78 -0.82 6.91
N GLU A 63 -21.50 -1.22 5.87
CA GLU A 63 -22.76 -1.97 6.00
C GLU A 63 -22.57 -3.31 6.73
N VAL A 64 -21.48 -4.04 6.43
CA VAL A 64 -21.12 -5.26 7.19
C VAL A 64 -20.87 -4.94 8.66
N LEU A 65 -20.20 -3.81 8.95
CA LEU A 65 -19.93 -3.33 10.30
C LEU A 65 -21.17 -2.77 11.03
N LEU A 66 -22.28 -2.55 10.34
CA LEU A 66 -23.57 -2.23 10.97
C LEU A 66 -24.47 -3.46 11.13
N GLY A 67 -24.06 -4.59 10.56
CA GLY A 67 -24.79 -5.84 10.62
C GLY A 67 -24.49 -6.67 11.87
N LYS A 68 -25.07 -7.89 11.89
CA LYS A 68 -24.95 -8.84 13.01
C LYS A 68 -23.51 -9.26 13.32
N ASN A 69 -22.64 -9.26 12.30
CA ASN A 69 -21.25 -9.72 12.41
C ASN A 69 -20.28 -8.63 12.90
N ARG A 70 -20.77 -7.43 13.23
CA ARG A 70 -19.95 -6.33 13.79
C ARG A 70 -19.06 -6.75 14.97
N PRO A 71 -19.50 -7.59 15.94
CA PRO A 71 -18.64 -7.99 17.06
C PRO A 71 -17.39 -8.73 16.64
N LEU A 72 -17.37 -9.36 15.45
CA LEU A 72 -16.21 -10.11 14.95
C LEU A 72 -15.08 -9.19 14.44
N PHE A 73 -15.39 -7.92 14.17
CA PHE A 73 -14.45 -6.95 13.60
C PHE A 73 -14.12 -5.85 14.59
N GLN A 74 -12.86 -5.43 14.55
CA GLN A 74 -12.40 -4.20 15.18
C GLN A 74 -11.99 -3.20 14.09
N PRO A 75 -12.90 -2.28 13.70
CA PRO A 75 -12.58 -1.22 12.78
C PRO A 75 -11.87 -0.06 13.49
N GLU A 76 -10.85 0.49 12.84
CA GLU A 76 -10.28 1.81 13.13
C GLU A 76 -10.53 2.75 11.93
N GLU A 77 -10.02 3.98 12.00
CA GLU A 77 -10.20 5.00 10.96
C GLU A 77 -9.74 4.50 9.58
N ASN A 78 -8.50 4.02 9.51
CA ASN A 78 -7.84 3.61 8.25
C ASN A 78 -7.50 2.12 8.13
N ARG A 79 -7.75 1.33 9.18
CA ARG A 79 -7.43 -0.10 9.20
C ARG A 79 -8.52 -0.93 9.88
N ILE A 80 -8.54 -2.23 9.62
CA ILE A 80 -9.49 -3.20 10.17
C ILE A 80 -8.77 -4.48 10.54
N ARG A 81 -9.24 -5.13 11.61
CA ARG A 81 -8.88 -6.51 11.94
C ARG A 81 -10.10 -7.32 12.32
N VAL A 82 -9.95 -8.64 12.28
CA VAL A 82 -10.88 -9.59 12.90
C VAL A 82 -10.33 -9.97 14.27
N LEU A 83 -11.22 -10.16 15.25
CA LEU A 83 -10.83 -10.54 16.62
C LEU A 83 -10.28 -11.97 16.67
N GLU A 84 -10.96 -12.89 16.00
CA GLU A 84 -10.55 -14.30 15.90
C GLU A 84 -9.61 -14.50 14.70
N ARG A 85 -8.33 -14.77 14.97
CA ARG A 85 -7.31 -15.02 13.96
C ARG A 85 -6.77 -16.44 14.12
N ARG A 86 -6.71 -17.19 13.02
CA ARG A 86 -6.10 -18.53 12.96
C ARG A 86 -4.62 -18.51 12.62
N TRP A 87 -4.09 -17.33 12.30
CA TRP A 87 -2.68 -17.08 12.03
C TRP A 87 -2.11 -16.13 13.08
N ARG A 88 -0.78 -16.21 13.26
CA ARG A 88 -0.02 -15.37 14.17
C ARG A 88 1.27 -14.93 13.49
N LEU A 89 1.64 -13.67 13.70
CA LEU A 89 2.92 -13.13 13.25
C LEU A 89 3.83 -13.06 14.48
N ASP A 90 4.56 -14.14 14.77
CA ASP A 90 5.56 -14.15 15.84
C ASP A 90 6.94 -13.95 15.20
N PHE A 91 7.41 -12.71 15.19
CA PHE A 91 8.79 -12.43 14.83
C PHE A 91 9.66 -12.65 16.06
N ASP A 92 10.25 -13.85 16.17
CA ASP A 92 11.35 -14.06 17.11
C ASP A 92 12.52 -13.19 16.64
N ASP A 93 12.68 -12.02 17.26
CA ASP A 93 13.96 -11.32 17.26
C ASP A 93 14.96 -12.28 17.90
N ALA A 94 15.94 -12.74 17.12
CA ALA A 94 16.99 -13.65 17.55
C ALA A 94 17.75 -13.17 18.82
N ALA A 95 17.59 -11.90 19.20
CA ALA A 95 18.12 -11.31 20.43
C ALA A 95 17.41 -11.77 21.72
N ARG A 96 16.15 -12.24 21.66
CA ARG A 96 15.35 -12.52 22.87
C ARG A 96 15.46 -13.95 23.39
N SER A 97 15.97 -14.89 22.59
CA SER A 97 16.18 -16.29 23.01
C SER A 97 17.13 -17.02 22.04
N PRO A 98 18.44 -17.07 22.31
CA PRO A 98 19.36 -17.88 21.53
C PRO A 98 18.97 -19.36 21.68
N GLY A 99 18.55 -19.99 20.58
CA GLY A 99 18.19 -21.42 20.54
C GLY A 99 16.72 -21.74 20.28
N ARG A 100 15.81 -20.76 20.19
CA ARG A 100 14.47 -20.99 19.61
C ARG A 100 14.50 -20.83 18.08
N PRO A 101 13.80 -21.70 17.32
CA PRO A 101 13.75 -21.59 15.87
C PRO A 101 13.12 -20.27 15.42
N ARG A 102 13.65 -19.74 14.30
CA ARG A 102 13.25 -18.49 13.64
C ARG A 102 11.72 -18.38 13.53
N GLY A 103 11.20 -17.16 13.73
CA GLY A 103 9.78 -16.78 13.88
C GLY A 103 8.73 -17.76 13.36
N LYS A 104 7.80 -18.14 14.24
CA LYS A 104 6.74 -19.09 13.92
C LYS A 104 5.55 -18.39 13.27
N PHE A 105 5.18 -18.85 12.08
CA PHE A 105 3.87 -18.62 11.49
C PHE A 105 3.19 -19.98 11.45
N SER A 106 2.07 -20.11 12.16
CA SER A 106 1.30 -21.35 12.18
C SER A 106 -0.16 -21.04 11.90
N TYR A 107 -0.68 -21.60 10.82
CA TYR A 107 -2.11 -21.71 10.56
C TYR A 107 -2.69 -22.82 11.42
N GLY A 108 -3.04 -22.52 12.68
CA GLY A 108 -3.36 -23.56 13.65
C GLY A 108 -2.19 -24.55 13.88
N GLN A 109 -2.39 -25.52 14.77
CA GLN A 109 -1.51 -26.69 14.88
C GLN A 109 -1.39 -27.32 13.48
N ASP A 110 -0.19 -27.76 13.07
CA ASP A 110 0.04 -28.63 11.89
C ASP A 110 0.49 -27.99 10.56
N MET A 111 1.11 -26.80 10.55
CA MET A 111 1.91 -26.38 9.39
C MET A 111 3.40 -26.27 9.76
N ASP A 112 4.18 -27.17 9.17
CA ASP A 112 5.61 -27.35 9.39
C ASP A 112 6.36 -26.03 9.12
N SER A 113 6.80 -25.36 10.20
CA SER A 113 7.52 -24.07 10.16
C SER A 113 8.93 -24.16 9.56
N ARG A 114 9.19 -25.22 8.78
CA ARG A 114 10.47 -25.57 8.15
C ARG A 114 10.43 -25.42 6.64
N GLN A 115 9.51 -24.64 6.09
CA GLN A 115 9.58 -24.27 4.67
C GLN A 115 10.84 -23.44 4.44
N LYS A 116 11.90 -24.12 4.00
CA LYS A 116 13.11 -23.47 3.49
C LYS A 116 12.67 -22.55 2.35
N PRO A 117 13.17 -21.30 2.31
CA PRO A 117 12.84 -20.42 1.21
C PRO A 117 13.29 -21.07 -0.11
N PRO A 118 12.52 -20.91 -1.20
CA PRO A 118 12.96 -21.32 -2.52
C PRO A 118 14.23 -20.57 -2.92
N LYS A 119 14.93 -21.05 -3.94
CA LYS A 119 16.19 -20.43 -4.39
C LYS A 119 15.99 -18.96 -4.79
N ILE A 120 14.88 -18.67 -5.46
CA ILE A 120 14.52 -17.36 -5.98
C ILE A 120 13.15 -16.97 -5.42
N LEU A 121 13.02 -15.72 -5.00
CA LEU A 121 11.76 -15.08 -4.62
C LEU A 121 11.56 -13.82 -5.47
N TYR A 122 10.31 -13.41 -5.64
CA TYR A 122 9.95 -12.24 -6.44
C TYR A 122 9.39 -11.14 -5.55
N ILE A 123 9.80 -9.90 -5.85
CA ILE A 123 9.23 -8.70 -5.23
C ILE A 123 8.79 -7.70 -6.30
N PRO A 124 7.56 -7.17 -6.20
CA PRO A 124 7.14 -6.07 -7.07
C PRO A 124 7.66 -4.73 -6.53
N VAL A 125 8.35 -3.99 -7.39
CA VAL A 125 8.82 -2.64 -7.10
C VAL A 125 8.16 -1.63 -8.03
N ARG A 126 7.86 -0.44 -7.52
CA ARG A 126 7.34 0.67 -8.34
C ARG A 126 8.40 1.12 -9.35
N ARG A 127 8.01 1.53 -10.55
CA ARG A 127 8.98 1.98 -11.59
C ARG A 127 9.89 3.10 -11.08
N ARG A 128 9.33 4.01 -10.28
CA ARG A 128 10.07 5.13 -9.69
C ARG A 128 11.08 4.70 -8.62
N ALA A 129 10.82 3.59 -7.92
CA ALA A 129 11.69 3.08 -6.87
C ALA A 129 12.80 2.16 -7.40
N HIS A 130 12.62 1.58 -8.59
CA HIS A 130 13.54 0.65 -9.21
C HIS A 130 15.03 1.07 -9.17
N PRO A 131 15.42 2.31 -9.58
CA PRO A 131 16.84 2.68 -9.52
C PRO A 131 17.40 2.76 -8.10
N VAL A 132 16.59 3.22 -7.13
CA VAL A 132 17.05 3.33 -5.73
C VAL A 132 17.22 1.94 -5.13
N VAL A 133 16.36 1.00 -5.49
CA VAL A 133 16.41 -0.38 -5.02
C VAL A 133 17.67 -1.10 -5.52
N MET A 134 18.04 -0.88 -6.78
CA MET A 134 19.27 -1.46 -7.33
C MET A 134 20.54 -0.87 -6.68
N GLU A 135 20.53 0.40 -6.27
CA GLU A 135 21.68 1.04 -5.62
C GLU A 135 21.77 0.73 -4.12
N LYS A 136 20.66 0.84 -3.38
CA LYS A 136 20.64 0.82 -1.91
C LYS A 136 20.07 -0.48 -1.32
N GLY A 137 19.45 -1.32 -2.14
CA GLY A 137 18.67 -2.47 -1.70
C GLY A 137 17.25 -2.07 -1.28
N LEU A 138 16.52 -3.03 -0.72
CA LEU A 138 15.20 -2.83 -0.16
C LEU A 138 15.27 -2.76 1.35
N LYS A 139 14.65 -1.73 1.92
CA LYS A 139 14.48 -1.60 3.37
C LYS A 139 13.02 -1.36 3.67
N SER A 140 12.48 -2.12 4.61
CA SER A 140 11.14 -1.91 5.12
C SER A 140 11.10 -0.71 6.08
N SER A 141 9.91 -0.14 6.21
CA SER A 141 9.61 0.84 7.26
C SER A 141 9.39 0.11 8.59
N GLU A 142 9.65 0.77 9.71
CA GLU A 142 9.37 0.24 11.05
C GLU A 142 7.91 -0.26 11.15
N GLY A 143 7.74 -1.47 11.71
CA GLY A 143 6.43 -2.13 11.86
C GLY A 143 5.83 -2.70 10.58
N ARG A 144 6.56 -2.69 9.45
CA ARG A 144 6.11 -3.32 8.20
C ARG A 144 7.15 -4.31 7.72
N TYR A 145 6.69 -5.26 6.93
CA TYR A 145 7.55 -6.25 6.28
C TYR A 145 7.38 -6.16 4.76
N LEU A 146 8.46 -6.50 4.06
CA LEU A 146 8.46 -6.69 2.62
C LEU A 146 7.86 -8.05 2.32
N ALA A 147 6.77 -8.07 1.57
CA ALA A 147 6.19 -9.29 1.03
C ALA A 147 6.97 -9.74 -0.21
N LEU A 148 7.52 -10.93 -0.12
CA LEU A 148 8.12 -11.69 -1.20
C LEU A 148 7.17 -12.82 -1.58
N SER A 149 7.12 -13.19 -2.85
CA SER A 149 6.34 -14.34 -3.31
C SER A 149 7.23 -15.32 -4.05
N ALA A 150 6.94 -16.61 -3.93
CA ALA A 150 7.58 -17.63 -4.76
C ALA A 150 7.06 -17.60 -6.21
N GLU A 151 5.85 -17.09 -6.42
CA GLU A 151 5.19 -17.05 -7.73
C GLU A 151 5.22 -15.64 -8.34
N GLU A 152 5.56 -15.57 -9.62
CA GLU A 152 5.63 -14.30 -10.37
C GLU A 152 4.26 -13.62 -10.46
N ASP A 153 3.20 -14.40 -10.72
CA ASP A 153 1.82 -13.89 -10.87
C ASP A 153 1.32 -13.20 -9.60
N MET A 154 1.59 -13.80 -8.44
CA MET A 154 1.23 -13.24 -7.15
C MET A 154 2.00 -11.93 -6.87
N ALA A 155 3.30 -11.92 -7.13
CA ALA A 155 4.10 -10.71 -7.02
C ALA A 155 3.59 -9.59 -7.97
N LEU A 156 3.23 -9.92 -9.22
CA LEU A 156 2.64 -8.97 -10.16
C LEU A 156 1.29 -8.43 -9.69
N ARG A 157 0.42 -9.28 -9.12
CA ARG A 157 -0.86 -8.86 -8.53
C ARG A 157 -0.65 -7.82 -7.43
N ILE A 158 0.21 -8.12 -6.45
CA ILE A 158 0.56 -7.21 -5.36
C ILE A 158 1.14 -5.90 -5.91
N GLY A 159 1.98 -5.98 -6.95
CA GLY A 159 2.58 -4.82 -7.62
C GLY A 159 1.56 -3.91 -8.31
N LYS A 160 0.59 -4.49 -9.02
CA LYS A 160 -0.44 -3.77 -9.79
C LYS A 160 -1.34 -2.90 -8.89
N ARG A 161 -1.51 -3.27 -7.62
CA ARG A 161 -2.23 -2.46 -6.61
C ARG A 161 -1.55 -1.13 -6.33
N ARG A 162 -0.22 -1.10 -6.43
CA ARG A 162 0.63 0.05 -6.07
C ARG A 162 1.04 0.90 -7.27
N ASP A 163 1.25 0.28 -8.43
CA ASP A 163 1.66 0.94 -9.68
C ASP A 163 1.05 0.18 -10.87
N GLN A 164 0.67 0.86 -11.95
CA GLN A 164 0.05 0.22 -13.11
C GLN A 164 1.02 -0.72 -13.85
N LYS A 165 2.31 -0.42 -13.82
CA LYS A 165 3.38 -1.18 -14.49
C LYS A 165 4.49 -1.49 -13.49
N PRO A 166 4.28 -2.37 -12.49
CA PRO A 166 5.33 -2.72 -11.54
C PRO A 166 6.51 -3.40 -12.24
N VAL A 167 7.73 -3.18 -11.72
CA VAL A 167 8.92 -3.93 -12.13
C VAL A 167 9.06 -5.11 -11.18
N LEU A 168 9.15 -6.31 -11.75
CA LEU A 168 9.41 -7.52 -10.98
C LEU A 168 10.92 -7.65 -10.78
N LEU A 169 11.34 -7.84 -9.52
CA LEU A 169 12.71 -8.12 -9.16
C LEU A 169 12.82 -9.53 -8.61
N GLU A 170 13.90 -10.20 -8.96
CA GLU A 170 14.29 -11.51 -8.47
C GLU A 170 15.22 -11.34 -7.28
N ILE A 171 14.99 -12.13 -6.24
CA ILE A 171 15.78 -12.12 -5.01
C ILE A 171 16.36 -13.51 -4.81
N MET A 172 17.69 -13.58 -4.69
CA MET A 172 18.42 -14.80 -4.34
C MET A 172 18.25 -15.10 -2.85
N ALA A 173 17.12 -15.70 -2.49
CA ALA A 173 16.70 -15.91 -1.11
C ALA A 173 17.60 -16.89 -0.36
N TRP A 174 18.12 -17.90 -1.04
CA TRP A 174 19.05 -18.88 -0.46
C TRP A 174 20.36 -18.24 0.03
N ASP A 175 20.95 -17.37 -0.80
CA ASP A 175 22.21 -16.69 -0.45
C ASP A 175 21.98 -15.61 0.60
N ALA A 176 20.84 -14.91 0.52
CA ALA A 176 20.43 -13.94 1.53
C ALA A 176 20.27 -14.60 2.92
N GLU A 177 19.65 -15.79 2.99
CA GLU A 177 19.48 -16.50 4.27
C GLU A 177 20.82 -16.93 4.88
N LYS A 178 21.79 -17.35 4.04
CA LYS A 178 23.14 -17.74 4.49
C LYS A 178 23.92 -16.58 5.10
N GLU A 179 23.78 -15.37 4.56
CA GLU A 179 24.44 -14.16 5.08
C GLU A 179 23.67 -13.56 6.28
N GLY A 180 22.59 -14.21 6.73
CA GLY A 180 21.86 -13.85 7.95
C GLY A 180 20.63 -12.97 7.73
N VAL A 181 20.15 -12.81 6.48
CA VAL A 181 18.87 -12.14 6.22
C VAL A 181 17.73 -12.99 6.76
N LEU A 182 16.88 -12.35 7.59
CA LEU A 182 15.73 -13.01 8.19
C LEU A 182 14.59 -13.08 7.17
N LEU A 183 14.27 -14.30 6.76
CA LEU A 183 13.14 -14.65 5.91
C LEU A 183 12.13 -15.44 6.74
N TYR A 184 10.90 -14.95 6.74
CA TYR A 184 9.81 -15.42 7.58
C TYR A 184 8.71 -16.00 6.69
N PRO A 185 8.44 -17.32 6.70
CA PRO A 185 7.41 -17.91 5.84
C PRO A 185 6.01 -17.49 6.32
N PHE A 186 5.21 -16.93 5.43
CA PHE A 186 3.84 -16.46 5.70
C PHE A 186 2.87 -17.06 4.68
N GLY A 187 2.48 -18.32 4.92
CA GLY A 187 1.68 -19.09 3.98
C GLY A 187 2.37 -19.18 2.62
N ASN A 188 1.79 -18.56 1.60
CA ASN A 188 2.35 -18.51 0.23
C ASN A 188 3.36 -17.35 0.01
N LEU A 189 3.55 -16.50 1.01
CA LEU A 189 4.45 -15.35 0.96
C LEU A 189 5.64 -15.55 1.89
N PHE A 190 6.70 -14.76 1.72
CA PHE A 190 7.80 -14.65 2.66
C PHE A 190 7.97 -13.19 3.08
N LEU A 191 8.18 -12.95 4.37
CA LEU A 191 8.31 -11.63 4.94
C LEU A 191 9.77 -11.35 5.30
N THR A 192 10.22 -10.12 5.07
CA THR A 192 11.56 -9.69 5.47
C THR A 192 11.64 -8.20 5.77
N ASN A 193 12.64 -7.80 6.56
CA ASN A 193 12.87 -6.43 6.96
C ASN A 193 13.75 -5.68 5.95
N GLN A 194 14.78 -6.34 5.44
CA GLN A 194 15.80 -5.73 4.62
C GLN A 194 16.42 -6.74 3.67
N ILE A 195 16.66 -6.32 2.43
CA ILE A 195 17.34 -7.10 1.40
C ILE A 195 18.45 -6.23 0.82
N PRO A 196 19.73 -6.59 1.02
CA PRO A 196 20.85 -5.92 0.38
C PRO A 196 20.77 -5.98 -1.15
N ALA A 197 21.26 -4.95 -1.83
CA ALA A 197 21.28 -4.89 -3.30
C ALA A 197 22.00 -6.07 -3.96
N LYS A 198 22.97 -6.67 -3.27
CA LYS A 198 23.76 -7.82 -3.75
C LYS A 198 22.92 -9.03 -4.19
N TYR A 199 21.73 -9.22 -3.60
CA TYR A 199 20.86 -10.36 -3.91
C TYR A 199 19.70 -9.99 -4.82
N ILE A 200 19.63 -8.74 -5.27
CA ILE A 200 18.55 -8.25 -6.12
C ILE A 200 19.04 -8.35 -7.56
N SER A 201 18.42 -9.26 -8.30
CA SER A 201 18.53 -9.37 -9.76
C SER A 201 17.29 -8.75 -10.39
N GLY A 202 17.47 -8.10 -11.53
CA GLY A 202 16.34 -7.47 -12.21
C GLY A 202 16.71 -6.90 -13.58
N PRO A 203 15.70 -6.57 -14.39
CA PRO A 203 15.92 -5.95 -15.68
C PRO A 203 16.73 -4.65 -15.48
N PRO A 204 17.75 -4.39 -16.32
CA PRO A 204 18.60 -3.22 -16.15
C PRO A 204 17.76 -1.94 -16.16
N VAL A 205 18.11 -1.00 -15.28
CA VAL A 205 17.41 0.29 -15.17
C VAL A 205 17.44 0.99 -16.54
N SER A 206 16.30 1.09 -17.20
CA SER A 206 16.18 1.84 -18.45
C SER A 206 16.57 3.31 -18.22
N LYS A 207 17.57 3.80 -18.97
CA LYS A 207 18.21 5.12 -18.83
C LYS A 207 17.22 6.31 -18.82
N GLU A 208 16.04 6.16 -19.43
CA GLU A 208 14.96 7.17 -19.42
C GLU A 208 14.48 7.58 -18.01
N VAL A 209 14.59 6.71 -17.00
CA VAL A 209 14.18 7.03 -15.62
C VAL A 209 15.25 7.85 -14.89
N LEU A 210 16.52 7.70 -15.28
CA LEU A 210 17.64 8.50 -14.76
C LEU A 210 17.57 9.93 -15.31
N GLU A 211 17.25 10.11 -16.60
CA GLU A 211 17.11 11.43 -17.24
C GLU A 211 15.97 12.27 -16.64
N ARG A 212 14.82 11.66 -16.33
CA ARG A 212 13.73 12.36 -15.63
C ARG A 212 14.07 12.78 -14.19
N ARG A 213 15.12 12.22 -13.58
CA ARG A 213 15.61 12.61 -12.25
C ARG A 213 16.62 13.75 -12.32
N SER A 214 17.43 13.83 -13.37
CA SER A 214 18.32 14.98 -13.59
C SER A 214 17.55 16.26 -13.92
N ASP A 215 16.39 16.15 -14.57
CA ASP A 215 15.54 17.30 -14.93
C ASP A 215 14.67 17.80 -13.76
N GLY A 216 14.53 16.99 -12.70
CA GLY A 216 13.87 17.36 -11.46
C GLY A 216 14.84 18.13 -10.57
N GLY A 217 15.10 19.39 -10.94
CA GLY A 217 16.11 20.27 -10.37
C GLY A 217 16.30 20.20 -8.85
N THR A 218 17.55 20.47 -8.46
CA THR A 218 17.98 20.98 -7.15
C THR A 218 16.78 21.49 -6.36
N ARG A 219 16.28 20.66 -5.44
CA ARG A 219 15.47 21.17 -4.34
C ARG A 219 16.42 22.03 -3.54
N GLU A 220 16.45 23.32 -3.86
CA GLU A 220 16.88 24.34 -2.91
C GLU A 220 16.22 23.99 -1.58
N GLU A 221 17.08 23.74 -0.61
CA GLU A 221 16.73 23.55 0.77
C GLU A 221 15.81 24.70 1.15
N ARG A 222 14.50 24.43 1.26
CA ARG A 222 13.56 25.41 1.78
C ARG A 222 13.94 25.63 3.23
N VAL A 223 14.83 26.59 3.45
CA VAL A 223 15.14 27.15 4.77
C VAL A 223 13.79 27.45 5.40
N ARG A 224 13.44 26.69 6.44
CA ARG A 224 12.25 26.98 7.23
C ARG A 224 12.46 28.39 7.78
N PRO A 225 11.56 29.36 7.54
CA PRO A 225 11.72 30.66 8.16
C PRO A 225 11.72 30.45 9.67
N VAL A 226 12.79 30.91 10.31
CA VAL A 226 12.96 30.90 11.77
C VAL A 226 11.69 31.48 12.36
N ALA A 227 11.07 30.77 13.31
CA ALA A 227 9.88 31.25 13.98
C ALA A 227 10.20 32.60 14.64
N SER A 228 9.65 33.68 14.08
CA SER A 228 9.71 35.00 14.70
C SER A 228 8.92 34.94 16.00
N ASN A 229 9.57 35.28 17.12
CA ASN A 229 8.94 35.39 18.44
C ASN A 229 7.95 36.58 18.46
N LEU A 230 6.82 36.43 17.81
CA LEU A 230 5.74 37.41 17.81
C LEU A 230 4.77 37.08 18.94
N THR A 231 4.54 38.07 19.80
CA THR A 231 3.49 38.02 20.82
C THR A 231 2.10 37.94 20.17
N PRO A 232 1.11 37.30 20.81
CA PRO A 232 -0.25 37.26 20.29
C PRO A 232 -0.79 38.68 20.08
N GLY A 233 -1.07 39.05 18.82
CA GLY A 233 -1.61 40.36 18.44
C GLY A 233 -0.71 41.23 17.54
N THR A 234 0.56 40.85 17.32
CA THR A 234 1.47 41.59 16.43
C THR A 234 1.67 40.88 15.10
N PHE A 235 1.32 41.55 13.99
CA PHE A 235 1.61 41.10 12.63
C PHE A 235 2.90 41.74 12.12
N SER A 236 3.86 40.94 11.65
CA SER A 236 5.01 41.44 10.90
C SER A 236 4.63 41.70 9.45
N LEU A 237 4.71 42.95 9.02
CA LEU A 237 4.60 43.35 7.62
C LEU A 237 5.90 42.98 6.90
N ASP A 238 5.86 41.85 6.20
CA ASP A 238 6.98 41.37 5.39
C ASP A 238 6.84 41.97 3.98
N ILE A 239 7.60 43.02 3.68
CA ILE A 239 7.47 43.81 2.43
C ILE A 239 7.71 42.96 1.17
N ALA A 240 8.42 41.84 1.31
CA ALA A 240 8.65 40.86 0.25
C ALA A 240 7.41 39.96 -0.04
N ARG A 241 6.44 39.88 0.88
CA ARG A 241 5.18 39.13 0.70
C ARG A 241 4.04 39.98 0.15
N ASP A 242 4.22 41.29 0.07
CA ASP A 242 3.21 42.20 -0.45
C ASP A 242 3.14 42.10 -1.99
N THR A 243 2.35 41.14 -2.47
CA THR A 243 2.06 40.94 -3.89
C THR A 243 1.12 42.01 -4.47
N GLY A 244 0.78 43.05 -3.70
CA GLY A 244 -0.18 44.10 -4.05
C GLY A 244 0.18 44.94 -5.29
N ARG A 245 1.46 45.03 -5.68
CA ARG A 245 1.86 45.76 -6.90
C ARG A 245 1.66 44.99 -8.21
N PHE A 246 1.37 43.69 -8.14
CA PHE A 246 1.07 42.85 -9.30
C PHE A 246 -0.36 42.28 -9.24
N GLN A 247 -1.34 43.10 -8.83
CA GLN A 247 -2.73 42.83 -9.20
C GLN A 247 -2.83 42.89 -10.73
N LYS A 248 -2.59 41.74 -11.37
CA LYS A 248 -2.97 41.47 -12.76
C LYS A 248 -4.39 41.99 -12.91
N THR A 249 -4.55 42.99 -13.77
CA THR A 249 -5.83 43.40 -14.33
C THR A 249 -6.62 42.13 -14.62
N LYS A 250 -7.78 41.96 -13.97
CA LYS A 250 -8.67 40.81 -14.19
C LYS A 250 -9.03 40.78 -15.68
N GLY A 251 -8.23 40.08 -16.47
CA GLY A 251 -8.54 39.80 -17.87
C GLY A 251 -9.89 39.12 -17.93
N LYS A 252 -10.81 39.67 -18.72
CA LYS A 252 -12.11 39.05 -19.02
C LYS A 252 -11.89 37.56 -19.27
N LYS A 253 -12.58 36.70 -18.51
CA LYS A 253 -12.59 35.25 -18.76
C LYS A 253 -12.94 35.04 -20.24
N ARG A 254 -12.12 34.26 -20.96
CA ARG A 254 -12.45 33.87 -22.33
C ARG A 254 -13.81 33.20 -22.35
N LYS A 255 -14.67 33.68 -23.25
CA LYS A 255 -16.03 33.18 -23.49
C LYS A 255 -15.95 31.68 -23.76
N GLY A 256 -16.47 30.88 -22.83
CA GLY A 256 -16.40 29.42 -22.93
C GLY A 256 -17.51 28.88 -23.83
N TRP A 257 -17.25 27.76 -24.51
CA TRP A 257 -18.19 27.05 -25.40
C TRP A 257 -19.59 26.81 -24.80
N LYS A 258 -19.71 26.78 -23.46
CA LYS A 258 -20.99 26.68 -22.74
C LYS A 258 -21.90 27.90 -22.91
N GLU A 259 -21.37 29.11 -23.13
CA GLU A 259 -22.19 30.30 -23.41
C GLU A 259 -22.71 30.32 -24.86
N GLU A 260 -21.91 29.84 -25.82
CA GLU A 260 -22.34 29.69 -27.21
C GLU A 260 -23.45 28.65 -27.35
N ALA A 261 -23.33 27.51 -26.67
CA ALA A 261 -24.38 26.50 -26.61
C ALA A 261 -25.69 27.04 -26.01
N ARG A 262 -25.60 27.97 -25.05
CA ARG A 262 -26.77 28.60 -24.42
C ARG A 262 -27.46 29.61 -25.35
N ASN A 263 -26.69 30.36 -26.14
CA ASN A 263 -27.24 31.26 -27.16
C ASN A 263 -27.89 30.51 -28.32
N LEU A 264 -27.31 29.39 -28.75
CA LEU A 264 -27.89 28.54 -29.80
C LEU A 264 -29.26 27.97 -29.38
N ARG A 265 -29.43 27.61 -28.10
CA ARG A 265 -30.73 27.17 -27.57
C ARG A 265 -31.76 28.29 -27.52
N LYS A 266 -31.36 29.53 -27.20
CA LYS A 266 -32.27 30.68 -27.23
C LYS A 266 -32.68 31.09 -28.65
N ARG A 267 -31.82 30.89 -29.64
CA ARG A 267 -32.08 31.24 -31.05
C ARG A 267 -32.99 30.24 -31.77
N LYS A 268 -33.10 29.01 -31.26
CA LYS A 268 -33.93 27.94 -31.83
C LYS A 268 -35.36 27.88 -31.26
N GLY A 269 -35.67 28.76 -30.31
CA GLY A 269 -36.98 28.86 -29.65
C GLY A 269 -37.71 30.17 -29.93
N ARG A 270 -37.43 30.83 -31.06
CA ARG A 270 -38.13 32.02 -31.53
C ARG A 270 -38.55 31.81 -32.98
#